data_AF-A0A0D2TNH7-F1
#
_entry.id   AF-A0A0D2TNH7-F1
#
_cell.length_a   1.000
_cell.length_b   1.000
_cell.length_c   1.000
_cell.angle_alpha   90.00
_cell.angle_beta   90.00
_cell.angle_gamma   90.00
#
_symmetry.space_group_name_H-M   'P 1'
#
loop_
_entity.id
_entity.type
_entity.pdbx_description
1 polymer ?
#
loop_
_entity_poly.entity_id
_entity_poly.type
_entity_poly.pdbx_seq_one_letter_code
_entity_poly.pdbx_strand_id
1 'polypeptide(L)'
;MEAIGTGAAANVSSEAAKGIFHHVKRHITYVIFYQKIVDKFEQKHRTLIAKRTSVQQDVDVAEMNGEKIKADVLDWRHRVEKVVTEKEKKLSRKAEEAAATFDELIKDCQFEGVGYHDVPGPIVHPDFEAFKSREEVFDDIMESLKDATTGMIGVYGMAGVGKTSLVKEVERQLHEVKLFDSVVRAIVSRIPDIKEIQDQIAYSLGLKLEENSPVVRARRLFERLRKDKNVLIILDDLWKKLDLEEVGIPFGSRHKGCKILLTSRDQNVLSNGMDATKTFAIGDLENEEAWEFFRKMAGDSFESDEELRSTAIKRPYLEKSSDDISAKVHSATELSINHLSSEDLKQIFLLCSLLRRVVRIEGLLRYALGLGLIKGANSMKAARDRLLKMLSTLKESCLLLDSKSSNKEYFDVHDLTYIVAKSIASKDNQVLALTEDEDIVTDWPNGESMKECNKIILPHSSIYKLPDQLNCPLLFLFLLSSKAMLSDNFFKEAKNLKVLDLTRMHFSSLPSSIGLLTSLSTLCLDCCNLGDNLTVIGALKNLNVLSLCWI
;
A
#
# COMPACT_ATOMS: atom_id res chain seq x y z
N MET A 1 132.41 -25.85 -14.72
CA MET A 1 132.17 -24.58 -15.43
C MET A 1 130.79 -24.69 -16.09
N GLU A 2 129.94 -23.68 -15.84
CA GLU A 2 128.69 -23.31 -16.57
C GLU A 2 127.51 -24.31 -16.64
N ALA A 3 126.23 -23.93 -16.67
CA ALA A 3 125.43 -22.80 -16.17
C ALA A 3 123.93 -23.15 -16.36
N ILE A 4 123.11 -22.88 -15.34
CA ILE A 4 121.79 -22.21 -15.37
C ILE A 4 120.69 -22.67 -16.37
N GLY A 5 119.56 -23.12 -15.82
CA GLY A 5 118.27 -22.44 -16.07
C GLY A 5 117.16 -23.16 -16.85
N THR A 6 116.38 -24.03 -16.20
CA THR A 6 115.04 -24.45 -16.69
C THR A 6 114.00 -24.59 -15.56
N GLY A 7 114.07 -23.72 -14.54
CA GLY A 7 113.15 -23.71 -13.39
C GLY A 7 111.97 -22.73 -13.47
N ALA A 8 111.86 -21.92 -14.54
CA ALA A 8 110.90 -20.80 -14.58
C ALA A 8 109.61 -21.06 -15.38
N ALA A 9 109.51 -22.11 -16.19
CA ALA A 9 108.40 -22.26 -17.14
C ALA A 9 107.18 -23.07 -16.62
N ALA A 10 107.37 -23.98 -15.64
CA ALA A 10 106.27 -24.83 -15.16
C ALA A 10 105.39 -24.16 -14.07
N ASN A 11 105.94 -23.26 -13.25
CA ASN A 11 105.16 -22.55 -12.21
C ASN A 11 104.37 -21.35 -12.76
N VAL A 12 104.88 -20.68 -13.81
CA VAL A 12 104.21 -19.50 -14.40
C VAL A 12 102.92 -19.89 -15.12
N SER A 13 102.83 -21.10 -15.71
CA SER A 13 101.58 -21.61 -16.29
C SER A 13 100.50 -21.87 -15.23
N SER A 14 100.87 -22.35 -14.04
CA SER A 14 99.93 -22.62 -12.93
C SER A 14 99.41 -21.35 -12.25
N GLU A 15 100.27 -20.35 -12.03
CA GLU A 15 99.86 -19.07 -11.41
C GLU A 15 99.11 -18.16 -12.38
N ALA A 16 99.50 -18.11 -13.66
CA ALA A 16 98.73 -17.41 -14.69
C ALA A 16 97.35 -18.07 -14.92
N ALA A 17 97.28 -19.40 -14.96
CA ALA A 17 96.00 -20.12 -15.06
C ALA A 17 95.12 -19.91 -13.81
N LYS A 18 95.68 -19.89 -12.60
CA LYS A 18 94.95 -19.56 -11.36
C LYS A 18 94.46 -18.11 -11.34
N GLY A 19 95.27 -17.16 -11.81
CA GLY A 19 94.89 -15.74 -11.92
C GLY A 19 93.77 -15.49 -12.93
N ILE A 20 93.85 -16.13 -14.10
CA ILE A 20 92.81 -16.09 -15.14
C ILE A 20 91.55 -16.80 -14.64
N PHE A 21 91.67 -17.97 -14.01
CA PHE A 21 90.52 -18.70 -13.44
C PHE A 21 89.86 -17.93 -12.29
N HIS A 22 90.62 -17.22 -11.46
CA HIS A 22 90.09 -16.35 -10.40
C HIS A 22 89.35 -15.15 -11.00
N HIS A 23 89.90 -14.50 -12.03
CA HIS A 23 89.22 -13.43 -12.76
C HIS A 23 87.94 -13.92 -13.44
N VAL A 24 88.00 -15.04 -14.17
CA VAL A 24 86.84 -15.65 -14.84
C VAL A 24 85.78 -16.10 -13.83
N LYS A 25 86.17 -16.74 -12.73
CA LYS A 25 85.25 -17.12 -11.64
C LYS A 25 84.59 -15.89 -11.01
N ARG A 26 85.33 -14.79 -10.80
CA ARG A 26 84.79 -13.54 -10.25
C ARG A 26 83.82 -12.85 -11.24
N HIS A 27 84.12 -12.85 -12.54
CA HIS A 27 83.21 -12.34 -13.57
C HIS A 27 81.96 -13.22 -13.72
N ILE A 28 82.10 -14.55 -13.74
CA ILE A 28 80.97 -15.49 -13.78
C ILE A 28 80.10 -15.36 -12.51
N THR A 29 80.71 -15.23 -11.33
CA THR A 29 79.96 -15.03 -10.07
C THR A 29 79.22 -13.70 -10.07
N TYR A 30 79.82 -12.64 -10.60
CA TYR A 30 79.17 -11.33 -10.75
C TYR A 30 77.97 -11.40 -11.71
N VAL A 31 78.10 -12.09 -12.85
CA VAL A 31 77.00 -12.29 -13.81
C VAL A 31 75.88 -13.15 -13.21
N ILE A 32 76.20 -14.25 -12.52
CA ILE A 32 75.20 -15.10 -11.85
C ILE A 32 74.47 -14.32 -10.73
N PHE A 33 75.20 -13.51 -9.97
CA PHE A 33 74.62 -12.68 -8.91
C PHE A 33 73.70 -11.58 -9.48
N TYR A 34 74.13 -10.91 -10.54
CA TYR A 34 73.29 -9.94 -11.25
C TYR A 34 72.05 -10.58 -11.87
N GLN A 35 72.19 -11.76 -12.47
CA GLN A 35 71.06 -12.49 -13.04
C GLN A 35 70.01 -12.80 -11.97
N LYS A 36 70.43 -13.25 -10.78
CA LYS A 36 69.50 -13.47 -9.65
C LYS A 36 68.78 -12.19 -9.20
N ILE A 37 69.44 -11.04 -9.21
CA ILE A 37 68.83 -9.75 -8.86
C ILE A 37 67.79 -9.35 -9.92
N VAL A 38 68.13 -9.50 -11.19
CA VAL A 38 67.22 -9.24 -12.33
C VAL A 38 66.03 -10.17 -12.28
N ASP A 39 66.23 -11.48 -12.06
CA ASP A 39 65.15 -12.46 -11.99
C ASP A 39 64.17 -12.15 -10.84
N LYS A 40 64.70 -11.77 -9.67
CA LYS A 40 63.89 -11.37 -8.50
C LYS A 40 63.11 -10.07 -8.77
N PHE A 41 63.73 -9.12 -9.46
CA PHE A 41 63.09 -7.88 -9.87
C PHE A 41 61.96 -8.15 -10.88
N GLU A 42 62.22 -8.96 -11.90
CA GLU A 42 61.24 -9.37 -12.91
C GLU A 42 60.07 -10.15 -12.30
N GLN A 43 60.32 -10.97 -11.29
CA GLN A 43 59.27 -11.66 -10.55
C GLN A 43 58.35 -10.67 -9.83
N LYS A 44 58.90 -9.69 -9.12
CA LYS A 44 58.11 -8.66 -8.43
C LYS A 44 57.33 -7.78 -9.39
N HIS A 45 57.95 -7.40 -10.51
CA HIS A 45 57.29 -6.64 -11.57
C HIS A 45 56.08 -7.39 -12.13
N ARG A 46 56.24 -8.69 -12.44
CA ARG A 46 55.13 -9.57 -12.86
C ARG A 46 54.01 -9.64 -11.82
N THR A 47 54.35 -9.78 -10.54
CA THR A 47 53.35 -9.80 -9.46
C THR A 47 52.57 -8.48 -9.37
N LEU A 48 53.26 -7.34 -9.50
CA LEU A 48 52.60 -6.03 -9.49
C LEU A 48 51.66 -5.86 -10.69
N ILE A 49 52.07 -6.27 -11.89
CA ILE A 49 51.23 -6.25 -13.09
C ILE A 49 49.98 -7.13 -12.89
N ALA A 50 50.14 -8.35 -12.37
CA ALA A 50 49.00 -9.24 -12.12
C ALA A 50 48.00 -8.64 -11.13
N LYS A 51 48.49 -8.02 -10.04
CA LYS A 51 47.63 -7.30 -9.08
C LYS A 51 46.93 -6.10 -9.72
N ARG A 52 47.65 -5.31 -10.54
CA ARG A 52 47.06 -4.19 -11.29
C ARG A 52 45.90 -4.67 -12.17
N THR A 53 46.09 -5.76 -12.90
CA THR A 53 45.05 -6.32 -13.77
C THR A 53 43.84 -6.79 -12.97
N SER A 54 44.05 -7.45 -11.82
CA SER A 54 42.95 -7.86 -10.93
C SER A 54 42.14 -6.67 -10.43
N VAL A 55 42.81 -5.64 -9.88
CA VAL A 55 42.15 -4.43 -9.39
C VAL A 55 41.44 -3.69 -10.52
N GLN A 56 42.01 -3.69 -11.74
CA GLN A 56 41.35 -3.09 -12.90
C GLN A 56 40.06 -3.82 -13.26
N GLN A 57 40.04 -5.15 -13.25
CA GLN A 57 38.84 -5.93 -13.50
C GLN A 57 37.76 -5.65 -12.44
N ASP A 58 38.13 -5.56 -11.18
CA ASP A 58 37.21 -5.22 -10.09
C ASP A 58 36.63 -3.80 -10.29
N VAL A 59 37.46 -2.85 -10.73
CA VAL A 59 37.03 -1.47 -11.03
C VAL A 59 36.09 -1.42 -12.22
N ASP A 60 36.40 -2.14 -13.31
CA ASP A 60 35.54 -2.19 -14.49
C ASP A 60 34.16 -2.78 -14.12
N VAL A 61 34.13 -3.80 -13.24
CA VAL A 61 32.90 -4.37 -12.69
C VAL A 61 32.13 -3.35 -11.85
N ALA A 62 32.81 -2.60 -10.97
CA ALA A 62 32.20 -1.56 -10.15
C ALA A 62 31.63 -0.41 -11.00
N GLU A 63 32.34 0.04 -12.03
CA GLU A 63 31.87 1.07 -12.97
C GLU A 63 30.65 0.57 -13.78
N MET A 64 30.66 -0.68 -14.26
CA MET A 64 29.49 -1.31 -14.91
C MET A 64 28.28 -1.42 -13.96
N ASN A 65 28.53 -1.57 -12.66
CA ASN A 65 27.49 -1.60 -11.62
C ASN A 65 27.05 -0.20 -11.16
N GLY A 66 27.57 0.88 -11.76
CA GLY A 66 27.25 2.26 -11.38
C GLY A 66 27.78 2.67 -10.00
N GLU A 67 28.78 1.97 -9.47
CA GLU A 67 29.44 2.30 -8.22
C GLU A 67 30.43 3.45 -8.42
N LYS A 68 30.60 4.29 -7.38
CA LYS A 68 31.70 5.24 -7.32
C LYS A 68 32.95 4.52 -6.79
N ILE A 69 34.06 4.66 -7.50
CA ILE A 69 35.34 4.06 -7.10
C ILE A 69 35.93 4.81 -5.91
N LYS A 70 36.42 4.07 -4.91
CA LYS A 70 37.03 4.67 -3.72
C LYS A 70 38.30 5.45 -4.07
N ALA A 71 38.54 6.54 -3.35
CA ALA A 71 39.66 7.45 -3.65
C ALA A 71 41.05 6.81 -3.44
N ASP A 72 41.18 5.92 -2.46
CA ASP A 72 42.39 5.14 -2.19
C ASP A 72 42.73 4.17 -3.33
N VAL A 73 41.72 3.55 -3.95
CA VAL A 73 41.89 2.69 -5.14
C VAL A 73 42.34 3.51 -6.35
N LEU A 74 41.80 4.71 -6.55
CA LEU A 74 42.22 5.61 -7.63
C LEU A 74 43.66 6.10 -7.45
N ASP A 75 44.04 6.51 -6.23
CA ASP A 75 45.42 6.91 -5.92
C ASP A 75 46.40 5.77 -6.15
N TRP A 76 46.06 4.56 -5.68
CA TRP A 76 46.88 3.37 -5.89
C TRP A 76 47.08 3.07 -7.38
N ARG A 77 46.02 3.10 -8.20
CA ARG A 77 46.11 2.91 -9.66
C ARG A 77 47.05 3.92 -10.31
N HIS A 78 46.91 5.20 -9.94
CA HIS A 78 47.77 6.26 -10.45
C HIS A 78 49.25 6.04 -10.07
N ARG A 79 49.53 5.67 -8.81
CA ARG A 79 50.89 5.35 -8.34
C ARG A 79 51.49 4.17 -9.10
N VAL A 80 50.74 3.10 -9.32
CA VAL A 80 51.20 1.92 -10.08
C VAL A 80 51.50 2.28 -11.54
N GLU A 81 50.61 3.01 -12.19
CA GLU A 81 50.78 3.40 -13.60
C GLU A 81 52.02 4.26 -13.80
N LYS A 82 52.26 5.21 -12.88
CA LYS A 82 53.47 6.03 -12.89
C LYS A 82 54.75 5.18 -12.79
N VAL A 83 54.79 4.21 -11.89
CA VAL A 83 56.01 3.40 -11.70
C VAL A 83 56.25 2.42 -12.85
N VAL A 84 55.18 1.83 -13.41
CA VAL A 84 55.28 0.94 -14.58
C VAL A 84 55.77 1.73 -15.80
N THR A 85 55.20 2.90 -16.08
CA THR A 85 55.55 3.73 -17.25
C THR A 85 56.93 4.41 -17.14
N GLU A 86 57.33 4.88 -15.95
CA GLU A 86 58.63 5.53 -15.75
C GLU A 86 59.82 4.55 -15.85
N LYS A 87 59.63 3.27 -15.54
CA LYS A 87 60.73 2.31 -15.40
C LYS A 87 60.94 1.36 -16.56
N GLU A 88 59.98 1.19 -17.46
CA GLU A 88 60.22 0.59 -18.79
C GLU A 88 61.30 1.36 -19.59
N LYS A 89 61.53 2.65 -19.26
CA LYS A 89 62.54 3.51 -19.91
C LYS A 89 63.93 3.55 -19.24
N LYS A 90 64.14 2.97 -18.05
CA LYS A 90 65.41 3.12 -17.29
C LYS A 90 65.85 1.81 -16.60
N LEU A 91 66.10 0.75 -17.37
CA LEU A 91 66.84 -0.41 -16.87
C LEU A 91 68.36 -0.20 -17.00
N SER A 92 69.05 0.09 -15.88
CA SER A 92 70.40 -0.45 -15.57
C SER A 92 71.11 0.13 -14.33
N ARG A 93 70.52 1.00 -13.48
CA ARG A 93 71.24 1.45 -12.25
C ARG A 93 70.44 1.56 -10.94
N LYS A 94 69.13 1.27 -10.93
CA LYS A 94 68.24 1.47 -9.75
C LYS A 94 67.23 0.34 -9.52
N ALA A 95 67.59 -0.91 -9.84
CA ALA A 95 66.69 -2.06 -9.72
C ALA A 95 66.31 -2.38 -8.26
N GLU A 96 67.22 -2.19 -7.30
CA GLU A 96 66.94 -2.43 -5.87
C GLU A 96 65.97 -1.40 -5.27
N GLU A 97 66.17 -0.10 -5.54
CA GLU A 97 65.22 0.96 -5.15
C GLU A 97 63.83 0.71 -5.76
N ALA A 98 63.78 0.25 -7.01
CA ALA A 98 62.54 -0.09 -7.69
C ALA A 98 61.83 -1.32 -7.09
N ALA A 99 62.60 -2.34 -6.71
CA ALA A 99 62.05 -3.52 -6.06
C ALA A 99 61.43 -3.21 -4.69
N ALA A 100 61.96 -2.21 -3.96
CA ALA A 100 61.39 -1.75 -2.70
C ALA A 100 60.05 -1.01 -2.93
N THR A 101 59.98 -0.12 -3.91
CA THR A 101 58.72 0.57 -4.27
C THR A 101 57.64 -0.42 -4.72
N PHE A 102 58.00 -1.49 -5.43
CA PHE A 102 57.06 -2.55 -5.80
C PHE A 102 56.51 -3.29 -4.58
N ASP A 103 57.33 -3.60 -3.58
CA ASP A 103 56.87 -4.27 -2.36
C ASP A 103 55.86 -3.41 -1.60
N GLU A 104 56.10 -2.09 -1.52
CA GLU A 104 55.16 -1.15 -0.90
C GLU A 104 53.82 -1.14 -1.65
N LEU A 105 53.83 -1.00 -2.98
CA LEU A 105 52.59 -0.99 -3.78
C LEU A 105 51.84 -2.33 -3.71
N ILE A 106 52.56 -3.46 -3.64
CA ILE A 106 51.96 -4.79 -3.48
C ILE A 106 51.29 -4.93 -2.11
N LYS A 107 51.87 -4.32 -1.07
CA LYS A 107 51.33 -4.31 0.30
C LYS A 107 50.14 -3.38 0.44
N ASP A 108 50.18 -2.20 -0.20
CA ASP A 108 49.08 -1.22 -0.23
C ASP A 108 47.84 -1.75 -0.98
N CYS A 109 47.99 -2.80 -1.79
CA CYS A 109 46.91 -3.47 -2.51
C CYS A 109 46.10 -4.42 -1.59
N GLN A 110 45.43 -3.86 -0.58
CA GLN A 110 44.52 -4.56 0.35
C GLN A 110 43.20 -3.78 0.47
N PHE A 111 42.26 -4.04 -0.43
CA PHE A 111 40.94 -3.37 -0.43
C PHE A 111 39.85 -4.39 -0.08
N GLU A 112 38.96 -4.05 0.85
CA GLU A 112 37.74 -4.84 1.17
C GLU A 112 36.62 -4.65 0.13
N GLY A 113 36.92 -4.01 -1.01
CA GLY A 113 36.01 -3.69 -2.11
C GLY A 113 36.44 -2.39 -2.80
N VAL A 114 36.25 -2.28 -4.12
CA VAL A 114 36.79 -1.17 -4.94
C VAL A 114 35.82 -0.01 -5.16
N GLY A 115 34.52 -0.28 -5.07
CA GLY A 115 33.46 0.71 -5.25
C GLY A 115 32.51 0.78 -4.07
N TYR A 116 31.64 1.78 -4.11
CA TYR A 116 30.48 1.90 -3.24
C TYR A 116 29.30 2.45 -4.05
N HIS A 117 28.09 2.00 -3.72
CA HIS A 117 26.88 2.59 -4.28
C HIS A 117 26.67 3.97 -3.67
N ASP A 118 26.59 4.98 -4.53
CA ASP A 118 25.97 6.24 -4.16
C ASP A 118 24.49 5.91 -4.04
N VAL A 119 23.99 5.68 -2.81
CA VAL A 119 22.55 5.64 -2.58
C VAL A 119 22.07 7.01 -3.03
N PRO A 120 21.25 7.13 -4.10
CA PRO A 120 20.67 8.42 -4.43
C PRO A 120 19.99 8.88 -3.16
N GLY A 121 20.41 10.04 -2.63
CA GLY A 121 19.72 10.66 -1.52
C GLY A 121 18.22 10.69 -1.85
N PRO A 122 17.34 10.59 -0.83
CA PRO A 122 15.92 10.67 -1.05
C PRO A 122 15.64 11.83 -2.01
N ILE A 123 14.92 11.55 -3.10
CA ILE A 123 14.39 12.63 -3.93
C ILE A 123 13.59 13.49 -2.95
N VAL A 124 14.11 14.69 -2.66
CA VAL A 124 13.42 15.67 -1.83
C VAL A 124 12.17 16.01 -2.60
N HIS A 125 11.05 15.39 -2.22
CA HIS A 125 9.74 15.82 -2.66
C HIS A 125 9.45 17.13 -1.93
N PRO A 126 9.28 18.26 -2.63
CA PRO A 126 8.96 19.54 -2.00
C PRO A 126 7.54 19.63 -1.42
N ASP A 127 6.79 18.52 -1.38
CA ASP A 127 5.32 18.56 -1.44
C ASP A 127 4.61 18.02 -0.19
N PHE A 128 5.31 17.80 0.94
CA PHE A 128 4.62 17.43 2.17
C PHE A 128 3.92 18.65 2.78
N GLU A 129 2.59 18.66 2.73
CA GLU A 129 1.77 19.63 3.46
C GLU A 129 1.65 19.19 4.92
N ALA A 130 2.11 20.04 5.84
CA ALA A 130 1.91 19.83 7.25
C ALA A 130 0.48 20.23 7.64
N PHE A 131 -0.24 19.30 8.24
CA PHE A 131 -1.57 19.52 8.82
C PHE A 131 -1.47 19.28 10.32
N LYS A 132 -1.99 20.20 11.14
CA LYS A 132 -1.95 20.08 12.60
C LYS A 132 -2.63 18.81 13.09
N SER A 133 -3.77 18.44 12.50
CA SER A 133 -4.48 17.21 12.81
C SER A 133 -3.69 15.94 12.45
N ARG A 134 -2.62 16.05 11.65
CA ARG A 134 -1.72 14.94 11.29
C ARG A 134 -0.43 14.97 12.08
N GLU A 135 -0.05 16.12 12.66
CA GLU A 135 1.13 16.25 13.53
C GLU A 135 1.00 15.37 14.78
N GLU A 136 -0.17 15.37 15.44
CA GLU A 136 -0.40 14.50 16.59
C GLU A 136 -0.22 13.02 16.24
N VAL A 137 -0.83 12.58 15.12
CA VAL A 137 -0.70 11.18 14.67
C VAL A 137 0.73 10.86 14.25
N PHE A 138 1.44 11.81 13.63
CA PHE A 138 2.84 11.68 13.29
C PHE A 138 3.70 11.44 14.55
N ASP A 139 3.52 12.28 15.57
CA ASP A 139 4.26 12.21 16.82
C ASP A 139 3.98 10.90 17.56
N ASP A 140 2.73 10.47 17.61
CA ASP A 140 2.32 9.19 18.20
C ASP A 140 2.95 7.97 17.49
N ILE A 141 3.05 8.03 16.15
CA ILE A 141 3.75 7.02 15.35
C ILE A 141 5.23 7.01 15.72
N MET A 142 5.88 8.18 15.75
CA MET A 142 7.30 8.32 16.04
C MET A 142 7.64 7.86 17.47
N GLU A 143 6.79 8.16 18.45
CA GLU A 143 6.92 7.66 19.82
C GLU A 143 6.78 6.13 19.88
N SER A 144 5.77 5.59 19.20
CA SER A 144 5.55 4.14 19.14
C SER A 144 6.69 3.40 18.43
N LEU A 145 7.33 4.03 17.43
CA LEU A 145 8.54 3.50 16.78
C LEU A 145 9.79 3.59 17.67
N LYS A 146 9.83 4.46 18.68
CA LYS A 146 10.92 4.51 19.68
C LYS A 146 10.71 3.52 20.83
N ASP A 147 9.46 3.19 21.17
CA ASP A 147 9.12 2.28 22.27
C ASP A 147 9.54 0.83 22.00
N ALA A 148 10.44 0.28 22.82
CA ALA A 148 10.98 -1.07 22.66
C ALA A 148 9.93 -2.20 22.79
N THR A 149 8.75 -1.94 23.36
CA THR A 149 7.68 -2.94 23.51
C THR A 149 6.75 -3.02 22.30
N THR A 150 6.76 -1.99 21.45
CA THR A 150 5.92 -1.90 20.26
C THR A 150 6.64 -2.49 19.05
N GLY A 151 6.14 -3.64 18.56
CA GLY A 151 6.68 -4.33 17.37
C GLY A 151 6.00 -3.91 16.07
N MET A 152 4.67 -3.82 16.07
CA MET A 152 3.90 -3.55 14.85
C MET A 152 2.84 -2.48 15.09
N ILE A 153 2.82 -1.49 14.21
CA ILE A 153 1.85 -0.39 14.24
C ILE A 153 1.15 -0.26 12.90
N GLY A 154 -0.08 0.25 12.93
CA GLY A 154 -0.89 0.42 11.74
C GLY A 154 -1.49 1.81 11.60
N VAL A 155 -1.60 2.31 10.37
CA VAL A 155 -2.28 3.57 10.03
C VAL A 155 -3.44 3.26 9.10
N TYR A 156 -4.66 3.65 9.47
CA TYR A 156 -5.86 3.36 8.67
C TYR A 156 -6.73 4.59 8.45
N GLY A 157 -7.64 4.51 7.48
CA GLY A 157 -8.48 5.62 7.06
C GLY A 157 -8.95 5.51 5.62
N MET A 158 -9.85 6.39 5.20
CA MET A 158 -10.45 6.38 3.86
C MET A 158 -9.45 6.51 2.71
N ALA A 159 -9.87 6.11 1.52
CA ALA A 159 -9.08 6.33 0.31
C ALA A 159 -8.83 7.83 0.09
N GLY A 160 -7.59 8.22 -0.26
CA GLY A 160 -7.23 9.62 -0.52
C GLY A 160 -6.98 10.49 0.71
N VAL A 161 -7.19 9.98 1.93
CA VAL A 161 -7.08 10.78 3.18
C VAL A 161 -5.65 11.20 3.58
N GLY A 162 -4.62 10.70 2.87
CA GLY A 162 -3.23 11.09 3.12
C GLY A 162 -2.37 10.09 3.90
N LYS A 163 -2.83 8.85 4.16
CA LYS A 163 -2.06 7.80 4.87
C LYS A 163 -0.64 7.60 4.32
N THR A 164 -0.54 7.37 3.00
CA THR A 164 0.75 7.16 2.33
C THR A 164 1.64 8.41 2.41
N SER A 165 1.06 9.61 2.37
CA SER A 165 1.82 10.86 2.53
C SER A 165 2.39 10.99 3.94
N LEU A 166 1.60 10.68 4.97
CA LEU A 166 2.06 10.66 6.35
C LEU A 166 3.19 9.64 6.57
N VAL A 167 3.03 8.42 6.06
CA VAL A 167 4.06 7.38 6.20
C VAL A 167 5.34 7.70 5.42
N LYS A 168 5.25 8.37 4.27
CA LYS A 168 6.43 8.89 3.56
C LYS A 168 7.18 9.94 4.38
N GLU A 169 6.47 10.80 5.12
CA GLU A 169 7.12 11.77 6.01
C GLU A 169 7.78 11.09 7.21
N VAL A 170 7.15 10.05 7.78
CA VAL A 170 7.75 9.21 8.83
C VAL A 170 9.04 8.54 8.31
N GLU A 171 8.99 7.93 7.13
CA GLU A 171 10.14 7.34 6.45
C GLU A 171 11.28 8.37 6.28
N ARG A 172 10.95 9.56 5.76
CA ARG A 172 11.90 10.66 5.55
C ARG A 172 12.61 11.06 6.85
N GLN A 173 11.87 11.32 7.92
CA GLN A 173 12.46 11.73 9.19
C GLN A 173 13.32 10.63 9.83
N LEU A 174 12.95 9.36 9.68
CA LEU A 174 13.72 8.25 10.23
C LEU A 174 15.07 8.06 9.52
N HIS A 175 15.17 8.41 8.23
CA HIS A 175 16.44 8.47 7.53
C HIS A 175 17.36 9.60 8.05
N GLU A 176 16.79 10.74 8.47
CA GLU A 176 17.56 11.86 9.01
C GLU A 176 18.07 11.59 10.44
N VAL A 177 17.19 11.08 11.30
CA VAL A 177 17.49 10.80 12.71
C VAL A 177 18.32 9.52 12.88
N LYS A 178 18.40 8.66 11.85
CA LYS A 178 19.14 7.39 11.83
C LYS A 178 18.81 6.46 13.01
N LEU A 179 17.52 6.36 13.33
CA LEU A 179 17.02 5.52 14.42
C LEU A 179 17.14 4.01 14.11
N PHE A 180 17.05 3.65 12.83
CA PHE A 180 17.16 2.29 12.34
C PHE A 180 18.39 2.16 11.43
N ASP A 181 19.01 0.97 11.43
CA ASP A 181 20.12 0.67 10.53
C ASP A 181 19.62 0.58 9.07
N SER A 182 18.40 0.08 8.91
CA SER A 182 17.69 -0.01 7.62
C SER A 182 16.23 0.40 7.78
N VAL A 183 15.73 1.21 6.84
CA VAL A 183 14.31 1.52 6.66
C VAL A 183 13.94 1.07 5.26
N VAL A 184 12.94 0.19 5.16
CA VAL A 184 12.54 -0.45 3.90
C VAL A 184 11.05 -0.28 3.70
N ARG A 185 10.63 0.17 2.52
CA ARG A 185 9.23 0.31 2.16
C ARG A 185 8.87 -0.57 0.97
N ALA A 186 7.75 -1.28 1.09
CA ALA A 186 7.15 -2.04 0.00
C ALA A 186 5.66 -1.72 -0.10
N ILE A 187 5.19 -1.53 -1.33
CA ILE A 187 3.79 -1.34 -1.68
C ILE A 187 3.20 -2.73 -1.89
N VAL A 188 2.14 -3.04 -1.15
CA VAL A 188 1.44 -4.31 -1.25
C VAL A 188 0.28 -4.16 -2.21
N SER A 189 0.34 -4.87 -3.32
CA SER A 189 -0.77 -4.91 -4.26
C SER A 189 -1.99 -5.61 -3.64
N ARG A 190 -3.16 -5.27 -4.16
CA ARG A 190 -4.46 -5.85 -3.82
C ARG A 190 -4.49 -7.38 -3.80
N ILE A 191 -3.84 -8.00 -4.79
CA ILE A 191 -3.52 -9.42 -4.78
C ILE A 191 -2.01 -9.48 -4.57
N PRO A 192 -1.54 -9.73 -3.33
CA PRO A 192 -0.12 -9.67 -3.00
C PRO A 192 0.66 -10.59 -3.91
N ASP A 193 1.55 -9.99 -4.70
CA ASP A 193 2.58 -10.73 -5.40
C ASP A 193 3.80 -10.76 -4.50
N ILE A 194 4.04 -11.94 -3.91
CA ILE A 194 5.15 -12.14 -2.98
C ILE A 194 6.49 -11.81 -3.66
N LYS A 195 6.67 -12.10 -4.95
CA LYS A 195 7.94 -11.81 -5.63
C LYS A 195 8.17 -10.31 -5.77
N GLU A 196 7.14 -9.57 -6.16
CA GLU A 196 7.19 -8.12 -6.30
C GLU A 196 7.50 -7.43 -4.96
N ILE A 197 6.86 -7.89 -3.88
CA ILE A 197 7.16 -7.39 -2.53
C ILE A 197 8.61 -7.70 -2.15
N GLN A 198 9.09 -8.92 -2.44
CA GLN A 198 10.47 -9.31 -2.20
C GLN A 198 11.47 -8.47 -3.02
N ASP A 199 11.15 -8.15 -4.27
CA ASP A 199 11.96 -7.31 -5.15
C ASP A 199 12.07 -5.87 -4.59
N GLN A 200 10.95 -5.28 -4.16
CA GLN A 200 10.95 -3.95 -3.55
C GLN A 200 11.79 -3.91 -2.27
N ILE A 201 11.64 -4.90 -1.38
CA ILE A 201 12.43 -4.98 -0.15
C ILE A 201 13.91 -5.19 -0.46
N ALA A 202 14.23 -6.09 -1.40
CA ALA A 202 15.61 -6.38 -1.78
C ALA A 202 16.30 -5.15 -2.40
N TYR A 203 15.58 -4.41 -3.25
CA TYR A 203 16.05 -3.17 -3.83
C TYR A 203 16.43 -2.14 -2.77
N SER A 204 15.56 -1.88 -1.77
CA SER A 204 15.87 -0.96 -0.66
C SER A 204 17.08 -1.40 0.18
N LEU A 205 17.36 -2.70 0.26
CA LEU A 205 18.50 -3.26 1.00
C LEU A 205 19.79 -3.36 0.19
N GLY A 206 19.76 -3.00 -1.10
CA GLY A 206 20.88 -3.21 -2.03
C GLY A 206 21.18 -4.70 -2.29
N LEU A 207 20.18 -5.58 -2.13
CA LEU A 207 20.31 -7.03 -2.32
C LEU A 207 19.82 -7.43 -3.71
N LYS A 208 20.65 -8.18 -4.47
CA LYS A 208 20.21 -8.81 -5.72
C LYS A 208 19.62 -10.20 -5.42
N LEU A 209 18.37 -10.40 -5.83
CA LEU A 209 17.68 -11.70 -5.77
C LEU A 209 17.62 -12.31 -7.17
N GLU A 210 18.56 -13.20 -7.48
CA GLU A 210 18.65 -13.86 -8.79
C GLU A 210 17.74 -15.09 -8.88
N GLU A 211 17.27 -15.60 -7.75
CA GLU A 211 16.42 -16.78 -7.74
C GLU A 211 15.00 -16.51 -8.20
N ASN A 212 14.45 -17.48 -8.91
CA ASN A 212 13.05 -17.51 -9.32
C ASN A 212 12.10 -18.06 -8.24
N SER A 213 12.63 -18.72 -7.19
CA SER A 213 11.82 -19.36 -6.16
C SER A 213 11.50 -18.37 -5.02
N PRO A 214 10.21 -18.05 -4.76
CA PRO A 214 9.82 -17.17 -3.65
C PRO A 214 10.36 -17.62 -2.29
N VAL A 215 10.44 -18.94 -2.06
CA VAL A 215 10.94 -19.50 -0.80
C VAL A 215 12.42 -19.24 -0.59
N VAL A 216 13.24 -19.36 -1.66
CA VAL A 216 14.69 -19.09 -1.57
C VAL A 216 14.95 -17.60 -1.40
N ARG A 217 14.19 -16.77 -2.12
CA ARG A 217 14.22 -15.31 -2.00
C ARG A 217 13.87 -14.86 -0.57
N ALA A 218 12.82 -15.44 0.02
CA ALA A 218 12.42 -15.18 1.40
C ALA A 218 13.54 -15.50 2.39
N ARG A 219 14.24 -16.63 2.22
CA ARG A 219 15.37 -17.00 3.09
C ARG A 219 16.52 -16.01 2.98
N ARG A 220 16.88 -15.58 1.76
CA ARG A 220 17.92 -14.56 1.55
C ARG A 220 17.56 -13.22 2.19
N LEU A 221 16.32 -12.76 2.01
CA LEU A 221 15.82 -11.55 2.65
C LEU A 221 15.86 -11.66 4.17
N PHE A 222 15.39 -12.78 4.71
CA PHE A 222 15.40 -13.04 6.14
C PHE A 222 16.81 -12.99 6.73
N GLU A 223 17.80 -13.58 6.04
CA GLU A 223 19.21 -13.53 6.45
C GLU A 223 19.80 -12.12 6.36
N ARG A 224 19.51 -11.37 5.29
CA ARG A 224 19.99 -9.99 5.12
C ARG A 224 19.42 -9.04 6.17
N LEU A 225 18.12 -9.15 6.46
CA LEU A 225 17.42 -8.31 7.43
C LEU A 225 17.92 -8.57 8.86
N ARG A 226 18.29 -9.81 9.19
CA ARG A 226 18.83 -10.17 10.52
C ARG A 226 20.26 -9.68 10.79
N LYS A 227 20.98 -9.21 9.77
CA LYS A 227 22.33 -8.65 9.98
C LYS A 227 22.26 -7.27 10.64
N ASP A 228 21.18 -6.56 10.38
CA ASP A 228 20.93 -5.24 10.94
C ASP A 228 20.34 -5.39 12.35
N LYS A 229 20.73 -4.53 13.29
CA LYS A 229 20.29 -4.65 14.68
C LYS A 229 18.87 -4.11 14.83
N ASN A 230 18.58 -2.99 14.17
CA ASN A 230 17.29 -2.33 14.18
C ASN A 230 16.84 -2.10 12.73
N VAL A 231 15.69 -2.67 12.37
CA VAL A 231 15.12 -2.52 11.02
C VAL A 231 13.68 -2.07 11.12
N LEU A 232 13.28 -1.12 10.28
CA LEU A 232 11.89 -0.78 10.05
C LEU A 232 11.45 -1.27 8.67
N ILE A 233 10.38 -2.07 8.64
CA ILE A 233 9.70 -2.46 7.41
C ILE A 233 8.36 -1.72 7.34
N ILE A 234 8.15 -0.99 6.25
CA ILE A 234 6.92 -0.28 5.93
C ILE A 234 6.18 -1.07 4.85
N LEU A 235 4.98 -1.56 5.16
CA LEU A 235 4.10 -2.24 4.21
C LEU A 235 2.89 -1.35 3.91
N ASP A 236 2.89 -0.75 2.73
CA ASP A 236 1.93 0.28 2.33
C ASP A 236 0.79 -0.30 1.48
N ASP A 237 -0.44 0.16 1.74
CA ASP A 237 -1.70 -0.19 1.07
C ASP A 237 -2.09 -1.68 1.21
N LEU A 238 -2.09 -2.21 2.44
CA LEU A 238 -2.58 -3.58 2.71
C LEU A 238 -4.09 -3.73 2.47
N TRP A 239 -4.47 -4.79 1.75
CA TRP A 239 -5.87 -5.15 1.48
C TRP A 239 -6.33 -6.40 2.24
N LYS A 240 -5.40 -7.24 2.69
CA LYS A 240 -5.66 -8.47 3.45
C LYS A 240 -4.40 -8.86 4.23
N LYS A 241 -4.54 -9.88 5.08
CA LYS A 241 -3.41 -10.50 5.79
C LYS A 241 -2.30 -10.88 4.81
N LEU A 242 -1.07 -10.51 5.15
CA LEU A 242 0.16 -10.86 4.45
C LEU A 242 0.99 -11.80 5.34
N ASP A 243 1.43 -12.92 4.77
CA ASP A 243 2.33 -13.82 5.49
C ASP A 243 3.76 -13.27 5.45
N LEU A 244 4.22 -12.75 6.59
CA LEU A 244 5.57 -12.19 6.73
C LEU A 244 6.66 -13.23 6.51
N GLU A 245 6.41 -14.51 6.82
CA GLU A 245 7.38 -15.58 6.62
C GLU A 245 7.54 -15.94 5.14
N GLU A 246 6.43 -15.95 4.38
CA GLU A 246 6.46 -16.15 2.93
C GLU A 246 7.24 -15.03 2.22
N VAL A 247 7.12 -13.80 2.71
CA VAL A 247 7.90 -12.67 2.18
C VAL A 247 9.38 -12.79 2.60
N GLY A 248 9.66 -13.28 3.81
CA GLY A 248 11.01 -13.35 4.37
C GLY A 248 11.32 -12.25 5.38
N ILE A 249 10.29 -11.62 5.97
CA ILE A 249 10.44 -10.57 6.98
C ILE A 249 10.58 -11.22 8.37
N PRO A 250 11.70 -11.04 9.08
CA PRO A 250 11.87 -11.55 10.43
C PRO A 250 11.11 -10.69 11.45
N PHE A 251 10.21 -11.26 12.25
CA PHE A 251 9.44 -10.49 13.25
C PHE A 251 9.37 -11.17 14.62
N GLY A 252 9.12 -10.39 15.67
CA GLY A 252 8.92 -10.88 17.04
C GLY A 252 10.16 -11.58 17.61
N SER A 253 9.99 -12.82 18.08
CA SER A 253 11.08 -13.61 18.66
C SER A 253 12.22 -13.90 17.67
N ARG A 254 11.94 -13.85 16.36
CA ARG A 254 12.92 -14.08 15.29
C ARG A 254 13.84 -12.86 15.10
N HIS A 255 13.41 -11.66 15.49
CA HIS A 255 14.18 -10.43 15.43
C HIS A 255 13.61 -9.31 16.33
N LYS A 256 14.14 -9.17 17.55
CA LYS A 256 13.64 -8.19 18.53
C LYS A 256 13.74 -6.73 18.09
N GLY A 257 14.70 -6.39 17.24
CA GLY A 257 14.85 -5.04 16.68
C GLY A 257 14.10 -4.78 15.38
N CYS A 258 13.29 -5.71 14.88
CA CYS A 258 12.52 -5.50 13.65
C CYS A 258 11.15 -4.93 14.01
N LYS A 259 10.85 -3.76 13.46
CA LYS A 259 9.57 -3.07 13.60
C LYS A 259 8.84 -3.04 12.27
N ILE A 260 7.51 -3.01 12.34
CA ILE A 260 6.65 -3.00 11.15
C ILE A 260 5.65 -1.86 11.25
N LEU A 261 5.61 -1.01 10.22
CA LEU A 261 4.62 0.04 10.05
C LEU A 261 3.73 -0.32 8.85
N LEU A 262 2.42 -0.39 9.09
CA LEU A 262 1.44 -0.81 8.10
C LEU A 262 0.54 0.35 7.70
N THR A 263 0.08 0.40 6.45
CA THR A 263 -1.08 1.21 6.08
C THR A 263 -2.18 0.34 5.49
N SER A 264 -3.44 0.69 5.75
CA SER A 264 -4.60 -0.01 5.20
C SER A 264 -5.79 0.95 5.10
N ARG A 265 -6.80 0.57 4.32
CA ARG A 265 -8.11 1.24 4.36
C ARG A 265 -9.08 0.60 5.35
N ASP A 266 -8.74 -0.60 5.81
CA ASP A 266 -9.50 -1.40 6.76
C ASP A 266 -8.68 -1.63 8.02
N GLN A 267 -9.20 -1.14 9.15
CA GLN A 267 -8.59 -1.31 10.46
C GLN A 267 -8.44 -2.80 10.82
N ASN A 268 -9.39 -3.66 10.43
CA ASN A 268 -9.34 -5.09 10.75
C ASN A 268 -8.16 -5.79 10.10
N VAL A 269 -7.78 -5.38 8.89
CA VAL A 269 -6.58 -5.93 8.24
C VAL A 269 -5.35 -5.67 9.10
N LEU A 270 -5.28 -4.52 9.77
CA LEU A 270 -4.17 -4.17 10.65
C LEU A 270 -4.26 -4.88 12.00
N SER A 271 -5.39 -4.75 12.70
CA SER A 271 -5.56 -5.25 14.08
C SER A 271 -5.73 -6.77 14.14
N ASN A 272 -6.63 -7.34 13.34
CA ASN A 272 -6.96 -8.77 13.38
C ASN A 272 -6.21 -9.59 12.32
N GLY A 273 -5.85 -8.96 11.20
CA GLY A 273 -5.13 -9.62 10.11
C GLY A 273 -3.64 -9.76 10.39
N MET A 274 -3.01 -8.65 10.79
CA MET A 274 -1.58 -8.54 11.01
C MET A 274 -1.17 -8.50 12.49
N ASP A 275 -2.13 -8.43 13.41
CA ASP A 275 -1.89 -8.36 14.86
C ASP A 275 -1.13 -7.07 15.28
N ALA A 276 -1.42 -5.94 14.62
CA ALA A 276 -0.85 -4.65 14.96
C ALA A 276 -1.25 -4.25 16.40
N THR A 277 -0.25 -3.94 17.24
CA THR A 277 -0.46 -3.65 18.67
C THR A 277 -1.03 -2.26 18.93
N LYS A 278 -0.79 -1.32 18.01
CA LYS A 278 -1.37 0.02 18.01
C LYS A 278 -1.84 0.37 16.60
N THR A 279 -2.99 1.02 16.50
CA THR A 279 -3.52 1.52 15.23
C THR A 279 -3.93 2.98 15.34
N PHE A 280 -3.56 3.78 14.35
CA PHE A 280 -3.84 5.20 14.27
C PHE A 280 -4.81 5.50 13.14
N ALA A 281 -5.89 6.22 13.42
CA ALA A 281 -6.88 6.61 12.44
C ALA A 281 -6.51 7.95 11.81
N ILE A 282 -6.59 8.05 10.50
CA ILE A 282 -6.54 9.32 9.77
C ILE A 282 -7.95 9.66 9.31
N GLY A 283 -8.53 10.67 9.96
CA GLY A 283 -9.86 11.21 9.64
C GLY A 283 -9.80 12.30 8.59
N ASP A 284 -10.94 12.98 8.36
CA ASP A 284 -11.00 14.14 7.47
C ASP A 284 -10.11 15.29 7.98
N LEU A 285 -9.80 16.26 7.10
CA LEU A 285 -9.20 17.51 7.55
C LEU A 285 -10.23 18.33 8.33
N GLU A 286 -9.76 19.13 9.29
CA GLU A 286 -10.61 20.13 9.92
C GLU A 286 -11.00 21.21 8.91
N ASN A 287 -12.12 21.90 9.14
CA ASN A 287 -12.65 22.89 8.19
C ASN A 287 -11.62 23.98 7.87
N GLU A 288 -10.92 24.47 8.90
CA GLU A 288 -9.86 25.45 8.76
C GLU A 288 -8.67 24.91 7.94
N GLU A 289 -8.23 23.67 8.20
CA GLU A 289 -7.12 23.04 7.47
C GLU A 289 -7.48 22.80 6.00
N ALA A 290 -8.70 22.32 5.73
CA ALA A 290 -9.20 22.12 4.38
C ALA A 290 -9.22 23.44 3.59
N TRP A 291 -9.65 24.54 4.24
CA TRP A 291 -9.66 25.87 3.64
C TRP A 291 -8.26 26.40 3.36
N GLU A 292 -7.34 26.28 4.32
CA GLU A 292 -5.94 26.71 4.16
C GLU A 292 -5.26 25.96 3.01
N PHE A 293 -5.48 24.64 2.92
CA PHE A 293 -4.96 23.83 1.83
C PHE A 293 -5.55 24.22 0.48
N PHE A 294 -6.86 24.42 0.41
CA PHE A 294 -7.52 24.88 -0.80
C PHE A 294 -6.97 26.24 -1.26
N ARG A 295 -6.81 27.19 -0.33
CA ARG A 295 -6.24 28.51 -0.62
C ARG A 295 -4.84 28.40 -1.22
N LYS A 296 -3.98 27.57 -0.63
CA LYS A 296 -2.61 27.35 -1.12
C LYS A 296 -2.60 26.80 -2.55
N MET A 297 -3.55 25.92 -2.89
CA MET A 297 -3.66 25.34 -4.22
C MET A 297 -4.31 26.27 -5.25
N ALA A 298 -5.33 27.03 -4.85
CA ALA A 298 -6.10 27.92 -5.74
C ALA A 298 -5.45 29.30 -5.93
N GLY A 299 -4.55 29.70 -5.03
CA GLY A 299 -3.91 31.03 -5.00
C GLY A 299 -4.73 32.08 -4.24
N ASP A 300 -4.06 33.16 -3.83
CA ASP A 300 -4.61 34.20 -2.93
C ASP A 300 -5.73 35.08 -3.54
N SER A 301 -6.09 34.87 -4.80
CA SER A 301 -7.08 35.70 -5.52
C SER A 301 -8.53 35.56 -5.05
N PHE A 302 -8.81 34.69 -4.08
CA PHE A 302 -10.17 34.30 -3.67
C PHE A 302 -10.45 34.51 -2.17
N GLU A 303 -9.64 35.31 -1.46
CA GLU A 303 -9.74 35.49 0.00
C GLU A 303 -11.10 35.98 0.52
N SER A 304 -11.85 36.75 -0.28
CA SER A 304 -13.15 37.33 0.12
C SER A 304 -14.37 36.58 -0.42
N ASP A 305 -14.18 35.46 -1.11
CA ASP A 305 -15.28 34.71 -1.70
C ASP A 305 -15.84 33.68 -0.71
N GLU A 306 -16.91 34.07 -0.03
CA GLU A 306 -17.61 33.25 0.97
C GLU A 306 -18.24 31.99 0.35
N GLU A 307 -18.57 32.03 -0.95
CA GLU A 307 -19.13 30.89 -1.68
C GLU A 307 -18.06 29.84 -1.99
N LEU A 308 -16.86 30.27 -2.39
CA LEU A 308 -15.70 29.39 -2.57
C LEU A 308 -15.22 28.80 -1.25
N ARG A 309 -15.17 29.59 -0.17
CA ARG A 309 -14.87 29.08 1.17
C ARG A 309 -15.90 28.04 1.61
N SER A 310 -17.19 28.32 1.37
CA SER A 310 -18.23 27.34 1.64
C SER A 310 -18.02 26.06 0.82
N THR A 311 -17.62 26.16 -0.45
CA THR A 311 -17.41 25.00 -1.34
C THR A 311 -16.19 24.17 -0.94
N ALA A 312 -15.09 24.81 -0.53
CA ALA A 312 -13.88 24.15 -0.08
C ALA A 312 -14.08 23.40 1.25
N ILE A 313 -14.92 23.95 2.14
CA ILE A 313 -15.23 23.37 3.45
C ILE A 313 -16.42 22.41 3.37
N LYS A 314 -17.31 22.58 2.38
CA LYS A 314 -18.42 21.66 2.12
C LYS A 314 -17.84 20.28 1.84
N ARG A 315 -18.01 19.38 2.83
CA ARG A 315 -18.24 17.95 2.56
C ARG A 315 -19.31 17.90 1.46
N PRO A 316 -19.19 17.08 0.41
CA PRO A 316 -20.05 17.13 -0.77
C PRO A 316 -21.51 16.74 -0.42
N TYR A 317 -22.16 17.63 0.28
CA TYR A 317 -23.58 17.75 0.42
C TYR A 317 -23.99 18.68 -0.70
N LEU A 318 -24.89 18.16 -1.53
CA LEU A 318 -25.74 18.89 -2.45
C LEU A 318 -25.14 19.14 -3.85
N GLU A 319 -25.93 18.72 -4.84
CA GLU A 319 -26.01 19.24 -6.22
C GLU A 319 -25.08 18.73 -7.33
N LYS A 320 -24.01 17.96 -7.06
CA LYS A 320 -23.07 17.61 -8.12
C LYS A 320 -23.08 16.13 -8.52
N SER A 321 -23.19 15.89 -9.83
CA SER A 321 -23.21 14.57 -10.46
C SER A 321 -21.92 13.79 -10.15
N SER A 322 -21.94 12.47 -10.40
CA SER A 322 -20.73 11.64 -10.33
C SER A 322 -19.57 12.16 -11.19
N ASP A 323 -19.81 13.10 -12.09
CA ASP A 323 -18.83 13.63 -13.05
C ASP A 323 -17.86 14.64 -12.42
N ASP A 324 -18.23 15.25 -11.28
CA ASP A 324 -17.41 16.27 -10.59
C ASP A 324 -16.39 15.68 -9.60
N ILE A 325 -16.48 14.37 -9.30
CA ILE A 325 -15.46 13.68 -8.50
C ILE A 325 -14.32 13.28 -9.43
N SER A 326 -13.08 13.60 -9.03
CA SER A 326 -11.89 13.11 -9.75
C SER A 326 -11.97 11.61 -9.97
N ALA A 327 -11.78 11.17 -11.23
CA ALA A 327 -11.80 9.75 -11.60
C ALA A 327 -10.88 8.89 -10.72
N LYS A 328 -9.79 9.45 -10.19
CA LYS A 328 -8.89 8.78 -9.25
C LYS A 328 -9.55 8.51 -7.89
N VAL A 329 -10.27 9.48 -7.33
CA VAL A 329 -10.95 9.36 -6.04
C VAL A 329 -12.15 8.42 -6.16
N HIS A 330 -12.91 8.53 -7.25
CA HIS A 330 -14.00 7.60 -7.58
C HIS A 330 -13.47 6.17 -7.69
N SER A 331 -12.47 5.92 -8.54
CA SER A 331 -11.86 4.59 -8.72
C SER A 331 -11.31 4.03 -7.42
N ALA A 332 -10.64 4.85 -6.60
CA ALA A 332 -10.10 4.40 -5.34
C ALA A 332 -11.21 3.99 -4.36
N THR A 333 -12.31 4.75 -4.30
CA THR A 333 -13.45 4.46 -3.43
C THR A 333 -14.23 3.24 -3.92
N GLU A 334 -14.45 3.14 -5.23
CA GLU A 334 -15.07 1.97 -5.86
C GLU A 334 -14.26 0.70 -5.58
N LEU A 335 -12.93 0.77 -5.64
CA LEU A 335 -12.07 -0.35 -5.26
C LEU A 335 -12.28 -0.76 -3.80
N SER A 336 -12.37 0.19 -2.86
CA SER A 336 -12.66 -0.15 -1.45
C SER A 336 -14.00 -0.90 -1.30
N ILE A 337 -15.04 -0.45 -2.00
CA ILE A 337 -16.38 -1.07 -1.95
C ILE A 337 -16.37 -2.47 -2.58
N ASN A 338 -15.70 -2.62 -3.72
CA ASN A 338 -15.63 -3.90 -4.43
C ASN A 338 -14.81 -4.98 -3.70
N HIS A 339 -14.01 -4.61 -2.69
CA HIS A 339 -13.18 -5.53 -1.90
C HIS A 339 -13.73 -5.81 -0.51
N LEU A 340 -14.98 -5.42 -0.23
CA LEU A 340 -15.66 -5.85 0.97
C LEU A 340 -15.65 -7.38 1.09
N SER A 341 -15.50 -7.87 2.32
CA SER A 341 -15.22 -9.27 2.62
C SER A 341 -16.28 -10.28 2.16
N SER A 342 -17.49 -9.81 1.86
CA SER A 342 -18.55 -10.65 1.29
C SER A 342 -19.51 -9.83 0.43
N GLU A 343 -20.14 -10.52 -0.51
CA GLU A 343 -21.17 -9.92 -1.37
C GLU A 343 -22.39 -9.46 -0.56
N ASP A 344 -22.77 -10.18 0.50
CA ASP A 344 -23.86 -9.75 1.40
C ASP A 344 -23.51 -8.42 2.09
N LEU A 345 -22.25 -8.26 2.56
CA LEU A 345 -21.77 -7.02 3.17
C LEU A 345 -21.76 -5.85 2.19
N LYS A 346 -21.34 -6.10 0.95
CA LYS A 346 -21.40 -5.13 -0.14
C LYS A 346 -22.84 -4.71 -0.41
N GLN A 347 -23.77 -5.64 -0.52
CA GLN A 347 -25.18 -5.33 -0.77
C GLN A 347 -25.82 -4.57 0.39
N ILE A 348 -25.45 -4.87 1.65
CA ILE A 348 -25.87 -4.06 2.80
C ILE A 348 -25.34 -2.64 2.68
N PHE A 349 -24.07 -2.46 2.34
CA PHE A 349 -23.50 -1.13 2.17
C PHE A 349 -24.18 -0.33 1.05
N LEU A 350 -24.41 -0.94 -0.11
CA LEU A 350 -25.14 -0.32 -1.21
C LEU A 350 -26.57 0.06 -0.81
N LEU A 351 -27.25 -0.80 -0.04
CA LEU A 351 -28.57 -0.50 0.50
C LEU A 351 -28.52 0.67 1.49
N CYS A 352 -27.54 0.71 2.40
CA CYS A 352 -27.30 1.85 3.30
C CYS A 352 -27.16 3.17 2.52
N SER A 353 -26.40 3.15 1.42
CA SER A 353 -26.23 4.32 0.56
C SER A 353 -27.54 4.75 -0.09
N LEU A 354 -28.35 3.82 -0.62
CA LEU A 354 -29.63 4.15 -1.25
C LEU A 354 -30.68 4.69 -0.25
N LEU A 355 -30.61 4.28 1.02
CA LEU A 355 -31.55 4.68 2.08
C LEU A 355 -31.16 5.98 2.80
N ARG A 356 -30.16 6.71 2.30
CA ARG A 356 -29.51 7.89 2.92
C ARG A 356 -30.42 8.63 3.91
N ARG A 357 -29.98 8.78 5.17
CA ARG A 357 -30.62 9.55 6.27
C ARG A 357 -32.03 9.10 6.71
N VAL A 358 -32.65 8.13 6.05
CA VAL A 358 -34.07 7.81 6.25
C VAL A 358 -34.30 6.64 7.21
N VAL A 359 -33.32 5.76 7.42
CA VAL A 359 -33.62 4.44 8.01
C VAL A 359 -32.76 4.14 9.24
N ARG A 360 -33.43 4.07 10.40
CA ARG A 360 -32.89 3.51 11.65
C ARG A 360 -32.35 2.10 11.39
N ILE A 361 -31.40 1.64 12.21
CA ILE A 361 -30.87 0.27 12.12
C ILE A 361 -31.98 -0.79 12.05
N GLU A 362 -33.11 -0.56 12.74
CA GLU A 362 -34.29 -1.45 12.69
C GLU A 362 -34.94 -1.54 11.30
N GLY A 363 -35.06 -0.44 10.55
CA GLY A 363 -35.61 -0.51 9.20
C GLY A 363 -34.65 -1.25 8.26
N LEU A 364 -33.35 -0.97 8.36
CA LEU A 364 -32.32 -1.68 7.60
C LEU A 364 -32.35 -3.18 7.91
N LEU A 365 -32.54 -3.56 9.17
CA LEU A 365 -32.68 -4.96 9.60
C LEU A 365 -33.82 -5.67 8.89
N ARG A 366 -35.00 -5.05 8.83
CA ARG A 366 -36.18 -5.63 8.17
C ARG A 366 -35.96 -5.82 6.67
N TYR A 367 -35.33 -4.84 6.02
CA TYR A 367 -35.03 -4.91 4.59
C TYR A 367 -33.95 -5.96 4.30
N ALA A 368 -32.85 -5.96 5.07
CA ALA A 368 -31.76 -6.92 4.92
C ALA A 368 -32.23 -8.36 5.16
N LEU A 369 -33.15 -8.58 6.11
CA LEU A 369 -33.79 -9.88 6.33
C LEU A 369 -34.63 -10.31 5.12
N GLY A 370 -35.52 -9.45 4.63
CA GLY A 370 -36.38 -9.81 3.50
C GLY A 370 -35.65 -9.98 2.17
N LEU A 371 -34.52 -9.27 2.01
CA LEU A 371 -33.63 -9.46 0.87
C LEU A 371 -32.76 -10.72 1.01
N GLY A 372 -32.71 -11.34 2.18
CA GLY A 372 -31.90 -12.54 2.46
C GLY A 372 -30.40 -12.24 2.65
N LEU A 373 -30.04 -11.00 2.98
CA LEU A 373 -28.66 -10.56 3.20
C LEU A 373 -28.11 -11.04 4.55
N ILE A 374 -29.00 -11.30 5.52
CA ILE A 374 -28.62 -11.82 6.84
C ILE A 374 -28.91 -13.32 6.88
N LYS A 375 -27.95 -14.12 6.41
CA LYS A 375 -28.06 -15.59 6.38
C LYS A 375 -27.91 -16.20 7.76
N GLY A 376 -28.57 -17.33 8.01
CA GLY A 376 -28.34 -18.20 9.17
C GLY A 376 -28.78 -17.64 10.54
N ALA A 377 -29.57 -16.57 10.58
CA ALA A 377 -30.19 -16.07 11.81
C ALA A 377 -31.51 -16.81 12.06
N ASN A 378 -31.67 -17.39 13.26
CA ASN A 378 -32.88 -18.11 13.66
C ASN A 378 -33.86 -17.27 14.49
N SER A 379 -33.52 -16.00 14.75
CA SER A 379 -34.35 -15.07 15.52
C SER A 379 -34.04 -13.63 15.13
N MET A 380 -34.98 -12.71 15.40
CA MET A 380 -34.78 -11.27 15.17
C MET A 380 -33.58 -10.72 15.95
N LYS A 381 -33.35 -11.20 17.18
CA LYS A 381 -32.18 -10.80 17.96
C LYS A 381 -30.88 -11.24 17.30
N ALA A 382 -30.78 -12.52 16.89
CA ALA A 382 -29.60 -13.02 16.20
C ALA A 382 -29.36 -12.31 14.86
N ALA A 383 -30.43 -11.93 14.15
CA ALA A 383 -30.33 -11.14 12.92
C ALA A 383 -29.81 -9.72 13.19
N ARG A 384 -30.31 -9.06 14.23
CA ARG A 384 -29.84 -7.76 14.69
C ARG A 384 -28.36 -7.78 15.06
N ASP A 385 -27.95 -8.76 15.87
CA ASP A 385 -26.54 -8.90 16.29
C ASP A 385 -25.61 -9.10 15.08
N ARG A 386 -26.05 -9.87 14.06
CA ARG A 386 -25.31 -10.02 12.81
C ARG A 386 -25.25 -8.74 11.99
N LEU A 387 -26.37 -8.02 11.85
CA LEU A 387 -26.38 -6.74 11.15
C LEU A 387 -25.44 -5.74 11.83
N LEU A 388 -25.49 -5.63 13.16
CA LEU A 388 -24.60 -4.74 13.91
C LEU A 388 -23.13 -5.10 13.70
N LYS A 389 -22.79 -6.40 13.64
CA LYS A 389 -21.45 -6.85 13.28
C LYS A 389 -21.06 -6.42 11.86
N MET A 390 -21.95 -6.58 10.89
CA MET A 390 -21.72 -6.13 9.51
C MET A 390 -21.51 -4.61 9.43
N LEU A 391 -22.31 -3.82 10.16
CA LEU A 391 -22.13 -2.37 10.27
C LEU A 391 -20.80 -2.00 10.95
N SER A 392 -20.38 -2.74 11.98
CA SER A 392 -19.05 -2.57 12.60
C SER A 392 -17.94 -2.79 11.57
N THR A 393 -18.02 -3.87 10.78
CA THR A 393 -17.05 -4.16 9.72
C THR A 393 -17.00 -3.05 8.67
N LEU A 394 -18.14 -2.47 8.29
CA LEU A 394 -18.17 -1.34 7.36
C LEU A 394 -17.53 -0.06 7.94
N LYS A 395 -17.66 0.17 9.25
CA LYS A 395 -16.97 1.27 9.95
C LYS A 395 -15.46 1.04 10.03
N GLU A 396 -15.06 -0.19 10.36
CA GLU A 396 -13.66 -0.62 10.39
C GLU A 396 -13.01 -0.52 8.98
N SER A 397 -13.80 -0.72 7.92
CA SER A 397 -13.42 -0.48 6.51
C SER A 397 -13.45 0.99 6.09
N CYS A 398 -13.74 1.91 7.01
CA CYS A 398 -13.88 3.36 6.78
C CYS A 398 -14.94 3.73 5.72
N LEU A 399 -15.96 2.89 5.50
CA LEU A 399 -17.05 3.17 4.55
C LEU A 399 -18.31 3.73 5.24
N LEU A 400 -18.48 3.46 6.53
CA LEU A 400 -19.49 4.08 7.38
C LEU A 400 -18.83 4.94 8.46
N LEU A 401 -19.54 5.98 8.88
CA LEU A 401 -19.15 6.83 9.98
C LEU A 401 -19.84 6.39 11.28
N ASP A 402 -19.23 6.72 12.41
CA ASP A 402 -19.93 6.71 13.68
C ASP A 402 -21.00 7.80 13.71
N SER A 403 -22.16 7.46 14.27
CA SER A 403 -23.23 8.44 14.47
C SER A 403 -22.70 9.57 15.36
N LYS A 404 -22.74 10.81 14.85
CA LYS A 404 -22.47 12.02 15.65
C LYS A 404 -23.51 12.24 16.75
N SER A 405 -24.66 11.56 16.67
CA SER A 405 -25.67 11.58 17.72
C SER A 405 -25.35 10.57 18.82
N SER A 406 -25.67 10.90 20.06
CA SER A 406 -25.63 9.96 21.19
C SER A 406 -26.58 8.77 21.01
N ASN A 407 -27.48 8.82 20.01
CA ASN A 407 -28.39 7.74 19.68
C ASN A 407 -27.71 6.73 18.73
N LYS A 408 -27.37 5.55 19.27
CA LYS A 408 -26.76 4.43 18.55
C LYS A 408 -27.70 3.75 17.54
N GLU A 409 -28.93 4.22 17.38
CA GLU A 409 -29.93 3.68 16.44
C GLU A 409 -29.73 4.11 14.99
N TYR A 410 -28.80 5.04 14.73
CA TYR A 410 -28.51 5.57 13.39
C TYR A 410 -27.09 5.24 12.95
N PHE A 411 -26.91 5.13 11.64
CA PHE A 411 -25.60 5.09 10.98
C PHE A 411 -25.53 6.26 9.99
N ASP A 412 -24.31 6.66 9.65
CA ASP A 412 -24.07 7.70 8.66
C ASP A 412 -23.11 7.19 7.58
N VAL A 413 -23.35 7.61 6.33
CA VAL A 413 -22.55 7.22 5.17
C VAL A 413 -21.79 8.46 4.73
N HIS A 414 -20.47 8.38 4.63
CA HIS A 414 -19.66 9.53 4.19
C HIS A 414 -20.07 9.94 2.76
N ASP A 415 -20.22 11.24 2.50
CA ASP A 415 -20.77 11.74 1.22
C ASP A 415 -20.04 11.18 -0.01
N LEU A 416 -18.71 11.17 0.02
CA LEU A 416 -17.91 10.58 -1.06
C LEU A 416 -18.26 9.11 -1.31
N THR A 417 -18.36 8.31 -0.25
CA THR A 417 -18.72 6.90 -0.36
C THR A 417 -20.17 6.72 -0.78
N TYR A 418 -21.07 7.60 -0.36
CA TYR A 418 -22.45 7.63 -0.80
C TYR A 418 -22.55 7.86 -2.31
N ILE A 419 -21.87 8.88 -2.87
CA ILE A 419 -21.92 9.18 -4.30
C ILE A 419 -21.43 7.99 -5.12
N VAL A 420 -20.28 7.44 -4.75
CA VAL A 420 -19.69 6.29 -5.44
C VAL A 420 -20.56 5.05 -5.28
N ALA A 421 -21.03 4.72 -4.08
CA ALA A 421 -21.89 3.57 -3.82
C ALA A 421 -23.24 3.68 -4.53
N LYS A 422 -23.84 4.87 -4.57
CA LYS A 422 -25.08 5.13 -5.31
C LYS A 422 -24.86 4.94 -6.82
N SER A 423 -23.73 5.40 -7.36
CA SER A 423 -23.37 5.16 -8.76
C SER A 423 -23.23 3.67 -9.07
N ILE A 424 -22.61 2.89 -8.18
CA ILE A 424 -22.47 1.43 -8.30
C ILE A 424 -23.84 0.76 -8.21
N ALA A 425 -24.67 1.17 -7.24
CA ALA A 425 -26.01 0.61 -7.03
C ALA A 425 -26.96 0.90 -8.21
N SER A 426 -26.71 1.98 -8.96
CA SER A 426 -27.57 2.47 -10.04
C SER A 426 -26.99 2.23 -11.45
N LYS A 427 -25.86 1.52 -11.57
CA LYS A 427 -25.04 1.39 -12.79
C LYS A 427 -25.80 0.93 -14.04
N ASP A 428 -26.86 0.14 -13.86
CA ASP A 428 -27.67 -0.41 -14.95
C ASP A 428 -29.05 0.28 -15.08
N ASN A 429 -29.26 1.46 -14.47
CA ASN A 429 -30.56 2.15 -14.38
C ASN A 429 -31.70 1.33 -13.76
N GLN A 430 -31.36 0.24 -13.05
CA GLN A 430 -32.35 -0.67 -12.45
C GLN A 430 -32.89 -0.18 -11.10
N VAL A 431 -32.47 1.00 -10.63
CA VAL A 431 -32.86 1.54 -9.32
C VAL A 431 -33.50 2.91 -9.50
N LEU A 432 -34.72 3.06 -9.00
CA LEU A 432 -35.37 4.35 -8.81
C LEU A 432 -35.28 4.73 -7.34
N ALA A 433 -34.32 5.56 -6.97
CA ALA A 433 -34.14 6.03 -5.60
C ALA A 433 -34.10 7.56 -5.56
N LEU A 434 -35.06 8.17 -4.86
CA LEU A 434 -35.12 9.61 -4.61
C LEU A 434 -35.02 9.85 -3.11
N THR A 435 -33.95 10.53 -2.71
CA THR A 435 -33.70 10.95 -1.33
C THR A 435 -33.98 12.45 -1.21
N GLU A 436 -34.25 12.94 0.00
CA GLU A 436 -34.74 14.32 0.29
C GLU A 436 -33.96 15.47 -0.40
N ASP A 437 -32.74 15.22 -0.87
CA ASP A 437 -31.83 16.20 -1.47
C ASP A 437 -31.77 16.18 -3.03
N GLU A 438 -32.59 15.37 -3.71
CA GLU A 438 -32.61 15.26 -5.19
C GLU A 438 -34.00 15.54 -5.77
N ASP A 439 -34.02 16.22 -6.93
CA ASP A 439 -35.15 16.64 -7.78
C ASP A 439 -36.56 16.29 -7.29
N ILE A 440 -37.43 17.32 -7.22
CA ILE A 440 -38.87 17.15 -7.00
C ILE A 440 -39.47 16.42 -8.21
N VAL A 441 -39.39 15.10 -8.21
CA VAL A 441 -40.11 14.27 -9.17
C VAL A 441 -41.57 14.33 -8.77
N THR A 442 -42.33 15.13 -9.50
CA THR A 442 -43.79 15.26 -9.32
C THR A 442 -44.54 14.12 -10.01
N ASP A 443 -43.96 13.56 -11.08
CA ASP A 443 -44.61 12.59 -11.96
C ASP A 443 -43.92 11.23 -11.96
N TRP A 444 -44.72 10.17 -12.04
CA TRP A 444 -44.20 8.81 -12.11
C TRP A 444 -43.43 8.55 -13.42
N PRO A 445 -42.28 7.85 -13.41
CA PRO A 445 -41.49 7.57 -14.62
C PRO A 445 -42.23 6.76 -15.68
N ASN A 446 -41.77 6.83 -16.93
CA ASN A 446 -42.41 6.14 -18.06
C ASN A 446 -42.42 4.61 -17.88
N GLY A 447 -43.45 3.94 -18.40
CA GLY A 447 -43.64 2.50 -18.17
C GLY A 447 -42.59 1.60 -18.82
N GLU A 448 -41.87 2.04 -19.84
CA GLU A 448 -40.85 1.23 -20.52
C GLU A 448 -39.53 1.22 -19.76
N SER A 449 -39.09 2.37 -19.24
CA SER A 449 -37.89 2.47 -18.39
C SER A 449 -38.04 1.71 -17.08
N MET A 450 -39.27 1.51 -16.62
CA MET A 450 -39.56 0.79 -15.37
C MET A 450 -39.51 -0.74 -15.50
N LYS A 451 -39.49 -1.30 -16.72
CA LYS A 451 -39.47 -2.76 -16.92
C LYS A 451 -38.22 -3.44 -16.34
N GLU A 452 -37.09 -2.72 -16.38
CA GLU A 452 -35.79 -3.20 -15.87
C GLU A 452 -35.57 -2.82 -14.40
N CYS A 453 -36.48 -2.03 -13.81
CA CYS A 453 -36.36 -1.56 -12.44
C CYS A 453 -36.54 -2.71 -11.43
N ASN A 454 -35.53 -2.90 -10.58
CA ASN A 454 -35.47 -3.95 -9.57
C ASN A 454 -35.58 -3.43 -8.12
N LYS A 455 -35.35 -2.12 -7.89
CA LYS A 455 -35.57 -1.44 -6.60
C LYS A 455 -36.24 -0.08 -6.80
N ILE A 456 -37.25 0.20 -5.99
CA ILE A 456 -37.89 1.52 -5.87
C ILE A 456 -37.78 1.97 -4.42
N ILE A 457 -37.16 3.12 -4.17
CA ILE A 457 -36.91 3.68 -2.83
C ILE A 457 -37.34 5.15 -2.80
N LEU A 458 -38.52 5.41 -2.25
CA LEU A 458 -39.21 6.70 -2.27
C LEU A 458 -39.80 7.06 -0.88
N PRO A 459 -38.95 7.26 0.15
CA PRO A 459 -39.41 7.43 1.54
C PRO A 459 -40.04 8.79 1.85
N HIS A 460 -39.83 9.80 1.00
CA HIS A 460 -40.37 11.16 1.17
C HIS A 460 -40.84 11.70 -0.18
N SER A 461 -41.73 10.96 -0.84
CA SER A 461 -42.13 11.28 -2.21
C SER A 461 -43.24 12.34 -2.26
N SER A 462 -43.02 13.36 -3.10
CA SER A 462 -44.04 14.35 -3.47
C SER A 462 -44.93 13.88 -4.64
N ILE A 463 -44.73 12.66 -5.13
CA ILE A 463 -45.57 12.07 -6.19
C ILE A 463 -46.98 11.89 -5.64
N TYR A 464 -47.95 12.57 -6.26
CA TYR A 464 -49.36 12.54 -5.87
C TYR A 464 -50.19 11.57 -6.73
N LYS A 465 -49.69 11.21 -7.92
CA LYS A 465 -50.37 10.31 -8.86
C LYS A 465 -49.50 9.11 -9.21
N LEU A 466 -49.91 7.94 -8.76
CA LEU A 466 -49.30 6.66 -9.09
C LEU A 466 -50.04 6.02 -10.28
N PRO A 467 -49.38 5.16 -11.07
CA PRO A 467 -50.07 4.39 -12.12
C PRO A 467 -51.05 3.39 -11.50
N ASP A 468 -52.04 2.94 -12.26
CA ASP A 468 -52.99 1.92 -11.79
C ASP A 468 -52.33 0.55 -11.58
N GLN A 469 -51.28 0.26 -12.34
CA GLN A 469 -50.51 -0.98 -12.28
C GLN A 469 -49.02 -0.67 -12.39
N LEU A 470 -48.24 -1.28 -11.51
CA LEU A 470 -46.79 -1.15 -11.47
C LEU A 470 -46.14 -2.07 -12.52
N ASN A 471 -45.61 -1.48 -13.58
CA ASN A 471 -44.93 -2.23 -14.66
C ASN A 471 -43.45 -2.50 -14.34
N CYS A 472 -43.18 -3.21 -13.23
CA CYS A 472 -41.82 -3.55 -12.78
C CYS A 472 -41.72 -5.05 -12.46
N PRO A 473 -41.64 -5.94 -13.47
CA PRO A 473 -41.66 -7.40 -13.25
C PRO A 473 -40.43 -7.93 -12.49
N LEU A 474 -39.30 -7.21 -12.52
CA LEU A 474 -38.05 -7.59 -11.85
C LEU A 474 -37.93 -7.00 -10.43
N LEU A 475 -38.94 -6.27 -9.96
CA LEU A 475 -38.92 -5.56 -8.70
C LEU A 475 -38.86 -6.52 -7.51
N PHE A 476 -37.87 -6.33 -6.64
CA PHE A 476 -37.73 -7.09 -5.40
C PHE A 476 -37.73 -6.23 -4.13
N LEU A 477 -37.57 -4.90 -4.25
CA LEU A 477 -37.63 -3.94 -3.15
C LEU A 477 -38.51 -2.74 -3.53
N PHE A 478 -39.53 -2.44 -2.73
CA PHE A 478 -40.40 -1.28 -2.92
C PHE A 478 -40.61 -0.56 -1.59
N LEU A 479 -40.13 0.68 -1.49
CA LEU A 479 -40.36 1.56 -0.36
C LEU A 479 -41.08 2.80 -0.88
N LEU A 480 -42.25 3.10 -0.34
CA LEU A 480 -42.99 4.31 -0.66
C LEU A 480 -43.62 4.89 0.61
N SER A 481 -43.31 6.15 0.87
CA SER A 481 -44.00 6.98 1.85
C SER A 481 -44.42 8.26 1.15
N SER A 482 -45.72 8.37 0.91
CA SER A 482 -46.38 9.43 0.14
C SER A 482 -47.82 9.62 0.63
N LYS A 483 -48.46 10.71 0.20
CA LYS A 483 -49.90 10.94 0.34
C LYS A 483 -50.72 10.33 -0.81
N ALA A 484 -50.08 9.76 -1.82
CA ALA A 484 -50.75 9.18 -2.98
C ALA A 484 -51.61 7.97 -2.61
N MET A 485 -52.73 7.80 -3.32
CA MET A 485 -53.57 6.61 -3.21
C MET A 485 -53.04 5.49 -4.09
N LEU A 486 -52.99 4.27 -3.55
CA LEU A 486 -52.64 3.08 -4.30
C LEU A 486 -53.90 2.43 -4.89
N SER A 487 -53.85 2.12 -6.18
CA SER A 487 -54.90 1.34 -6.85
C SER A 487 -54.90 -0.11 -6.35
N ASP A 488 -56.07 -0.76 -6.39
CA ASP A 488 -56.23 -2.14 -5.91
C ASP A 488 -55.35 -3.14 -6.69
N ASN A 489 -55.10 -2.85 -7.97
CA ASN A 489 -54.30 -3.67 -8.89
C ASN A 489 -52.81 -3.27 -8.96
N PHE A 490 -52.37 -2.33 -8.12
CA PHE A 490 -51.04 -1.73 -8.25
C PHE A 490 -49.91 -2.76 -8.31
N PHE A 491 -49.95 -3.79 -7.46
CA PHE A 491 -48.86 -4.77 -7.34
C PHE A 491 -49.06 -6.05 -8.17
N LYS A 492 -50.06 -6.08 -9.07
CA LYS A 492 -50.47 -7.30 -9.78
C LYS A 492 -49.33 -8.01 -10.54
N GLU A 493 -48.42 -7.26 -11.13
CA GLU A 493 -47.29 -7.78 -11.92
C GLU A 493 -45.98 -7.92 -11.11
N ALA A 494 -45.91 -7.40 -9.89
CA ALA A 494 -44.69 -7.36 -9.06
C ALA A 494 -44.44 -8.67 -8.29
N LYS A 495 -44.55 -9.83 -8.96
CA LYS A 495 -44.53 -11.17 -8.31
C LYS A 495 -43.21 -11.52 -7.63
N ASN A 496 -42.12 -10.85 -8.02
CA ASN A 496 -40.78 -11.04 -7.46
C ASN A 496 -40.51 -10.18 -6.21
N LEU A 497 -41.49 -9.38 -5.76
CA LEU A 497 -41.32 -8.47 -4.65
C LEU A 497 -41.03 -9.24 -3.36
N LYS A 498 -39.90 -8.94 -2.71
CA LYS A 498 -39.47 -9.57 -1.45
C LYS A 498 -39.68 -8.67 -0.25
N VAL A 499 -39.55 -7.35 -0.44
CA VAL A 499 -39.68 -6.34 0.60
C VAL A 499 -40.63 -5.25 0.12
N LEU A 500 -41.68 -5.01 0.89
CA LEU A 500 -42.68 -3.97 0.68
C LEU A 500 -42.77 -3.09 1.92
N ASP A 501 -42.44 -1.82 1.78
CA ASP A 501 -42.61 -0.81 2.81
C ASP A 501 -43.55 0.28 2.34
N LEU A 502 -44.67 0.41 3.04
CA LEU A 502 -45.70 1.41 2.80
C LEU A 502 -45.89 2.31 4.03
N THR A 503 -44.85 2.44 4.87
CA THR A 503 -44.88 3.24 6.09
C THR A 503 -45.47 4.63 5.84
N ARG A 504 -46.36 5.09 6.74
CA ARG A 504 -47.08 6.38 6.65
C ARG A 504 -48.06 6.53 5.48
N MET A 505 -48.35 5.49 4.72
CA MET A 505 -49.40 5.53 3.70
C MET A 505 -50.81 5.48 4.35
N HIS A 506 -51.79 6.06 3.67
CA HIS A 506 -53.18 6.06 4.11
C HIS A 506 -54.02 5.05 3.31
N PHE A 507 -54.69 4.12 3.99
CA PHE A 507 -55.54 3.11 3.35
C PHE A 507 -56.96 3.15 3.92
N SER A 508 -57.96 3.15 3.05
CA SER A 508 -59.32 2.73 3.43
C SER A 508 -59.38 1.21 3.58
N SER A 509 -58.70 0.50 2.67
CA SER A 509 -58.42 -0.93 2.69
C SER A 509 -57.09 -1.19 2.00
N LEU A 510 -56.34 -2.20 2.44
CA LEU A 510 -55.13 -2.61 1.73
C LEU A 510 -55.46 -3.13 0.32
N PRO A 511 -54.68 -2.78 -0.72
CA PRO A 511 -54.88 -3.30 -2.07
C PRO A 511 -54.88 -4.84 -2.11
N SER A 512 -55.90 -5.43 -2.75
CA SER A 512 -56.06 -6.89 -2.87
C SER A 512 -54.88 -7.54 -3.61
N SER A 513 -54.25 -6.81 -4.53
CA SER A 513 -53.04 -7.25 -5.24
C SER A 513 -51.85 -7.56 -4.33
N ILE A 514 -51.81 -7.04 -3.09
CA ILE A 514 -50.78 -7.43 -2.12
C ILE A 514 -50.85 -8.93 -1.85
N GLY A 515 -52.05 -9.52 -1.81
CA GLY A 515 -52.25 -10.95 -1.58
C GLY A 515 -51.71 -11.85 -2.71
N LEU A 516 -51.37 -11.27 -3.86
CA LEU A 516 -50.77 -11.96 -5.00
C LEU A 516 -49.24 -12.05 -4.90
N LEU A 517 -48.63 -11.35 -3.93
CA LEU A 517 -47.18 -11.26 -3.78
C LEU A 517 -46.61 -12.50 -3.10
N THR A 518 -46.53 -13.60 -3.85
CA THR A 518 -46.13 -14.90 -3.33
C THR A 518 -44.69 -14.94 -2.80
N SER A 519 -43.79 -14.08 -3.29
CA SER A 519 -42.40 -14.01 -2.84
C SER A 519 -42.16 -13.02 -1.69
N LEU A 520 -43.20 -12.33 -1.23
CA LEU A 520 -43.06 -11.29 -0.21
C LEU A 520 -42.67 -11.89 1.13
N SER A 521 -41.58 -11.37 1.70
CA SER A 521 -40.99 -11.85 2.95
C SER A 521 -40.93 -10.78 4.03
N THR A 522 -40.91 -9.50 3.66
CA THR A 522 -41.02 -8.37 4.59
C THR A 522 -42.14 -7.44 4.15
N LEU A 523 -43.06 -7.14 5.08
CA LEU A 523 -44.11 -6.14 4.93
C LEU A 523 -44.05 -5.14 6.09
N CYS A 524 -43.81 -3.87 5.78
CA CYS A 524 -43.83 -2.77 6.74
C CYS A 524 -45.04 -1.85 6.47
N LEU A 525 -45.89 -1.69 7.48
CA LEU A 525 -47.05 -0.81 7.47
C LEU A 525 -47.05 0.12 8.70
N ASP A 526 -45.85 0.52 9.13
CA ASP A 526 -45.71 1.39 10.29
C ASP A 526 -46.42 2.73 10.05
N CYS A 527 -47.11 3.26 11.06
CA CYS A 527 -47.83 4.53 11.00
C CYS A 527 -48.86 4.61 9.86
N CYS A 528 -49.35 3.48 9.33
CA CYS A 528 -50.40 3.45 8.32
C CYS A 528 -51.77 3.53 8.96
N ASN A 529 -52.72 4.29 8.40
CA ASN A 529 -54.12 4.09 8.77
C ASN A 529 -54.64 2.83 8.06
N LEU A 530 -54.72 1.73 8.78
CA LEU A 530 -55.17 0.44 8.30
C LEU A 530 -56.63 0.26 8.75
N GLY A 531 -57.58 0.38 7.81
CA GLY A 531 -58.98 0.07 8.11
C GLY A 531 -59.20 -1.36 8.62
N ASP A 532 -60.45 -1.75 8.87
CA ASP A 532 -60.77 -2.97 9.64
C ASP A 532 -60.46 -4.32 8.93
N ASN A 533 -60.14 -4.30 7.62
CA ASN A 533 -59.93 -5.51 6.83
C ASN A 533 -58.47 -5.74 6.44
N LEU A 534 -57.82 -6.66 7.16
CA LEU A 534 -56.43 -7.10 6.91
C LEU A 534 -56.34 -8.54 6.36
N THR A 535 -57.45 -9.10 5.85
CA THR A 535 -57.50 -10.48 5.34
C THR A 535 -56.46 -10.77 4.25
N VAL A 536 -56.09 -9.76 3.47
CA VAL A 536 -55.05 -9.86 2.43
C VAL A 536 -53.69 -10.31 2.96
N ILE A 537 -53.34 -9.95 4.21
CA ILE A 537 -52.07 -10.35 4.83
C ILE A 537 -52.06 -11.87 5.05
N GLY A 538 -53.21 -12.48 5.36
CA GLY A 538 -53.34 -13.93 5.53
C GLY A 538 -53.08 -14.74 4.26
N ALA A 539 -53.09 -14.11 3.07
CA ALA A 539 -52.73 -14.76 1.82
C ALA A 539 -51.21 -14.89 1.61
N LEU A 540 -50.39 -14.14 2.37
CA LEU A 540 -48.94 -14.06 2.21
C LEU A 540 -48.23 -15.23 2.91
N LYS A 541 -48.00 -16.32 2.18
CA LYS A 541 -47.45 -17.57 2.75
C LYS A 541 -45.96 -17.53 3.11
N ASN A 542 -45.18 -16.64 2.51
CA ASN A 542 -43.73 -16.55 2.69
C ASN A 542 -43.31 -15.35 3.58
N LEU A 543 -44.27 -14.71 4.25
CA LEU A 543 -44.02 -13.53 5.06
C LEU A 543 -43.24 -13.92 6.33
N ASN A 544 -42.02 -13.42 6.46
CA ASN A 544 -41.14 -13.65 7.61
C ASN A 544 -41.13 -12.46 8.58
N VAL A 545 -41.31 -11.24 8.07
CA VAL A 545 -41.27 -10.00 8.85
C VAL A 545 -42.54 -9.19 8.56
N LEU A 546 -43.31 -8.92 9.60
CA LEU A 546 -44.46 -8.00 9.57
C LEU A 546 -44.22 -6.90 10.60
N SER A 547 -44.22 -5.63 10.16
CA SER A 547 -44.06 -4.47 11.03
C SER A 547 -45.35 -3.64 11.04
N LEU A 548 -45.90 -3.45 12.25
CA LEU A 548 -47.13 -2.71 12.54
C LEU A 548 -46.90 -1.80 13.76
N CYS A 549 -46.02 -0.80 13.64
CA CYS A 549 -45.80 0.18 14.70
C CYS A 549 -46.78 1.37 14.58
N TRP A 550 -47.47 1.69 15.66
CA TRP A 550 -48.30 2.89 15.81
C TRP A 550 -47.59 3.86 16.76
N ILE A 551 -47.67 5.17 16.50
CA ILE A 551 -47.21 6.21 17.44
C ILE A 551 -48.38 6.63 18.32
#